data_AF-A0A6B4JXV8-F1
#
_entry.id   AF-A0A6B4JXV8-F1
#
_cell.length_a   1.000
_cell.length_b   1.000
_cell.length_c   1.000
_cell.angle_alpha   90.00
_cell.angle_beta   90.00
_cell.angle_gamma   90.00
#
_symmetry.space_group_name_H-M   'P 1'
#
loop_
_entity.id
_entity.type
_entity.pdbx_description
1 polymer ?
#
loop_
_entity_poly.entity_id
_entity_poly.type
_entity_poly.pdbx_seq_one_letter_code
_entity_poly.pdbx_strand_id
1 'polypeptide(L)'
;MRKEIRILTVGLLIGACTGFIGIATAIEQAEDNSPSNGEYMYCTDQGKPLWISIYDVRQEEKFIYLRQPNTNKIIKLAELK
;
A
#
# COMPACT_ATOMS: atom_id res chain seq x y z
N MET A 1 20.89 -5.18 -20.84
CA MET A 1 19.44 -5.49 -20.73
C MET A 1 19.10 -6.77 -19.96
N ARG A 2 19.79 -7.93 -20.15
CA ARG A 2 19.26 -9.22 -19.63
C ARG A 2 19.42 -9.49 -18.12
N LYS A 3 20.44 -8.97 -17.42
CA LYS A 3 20.68 -9.29 -16.00
C LYS A 3 19.97 -8.34 -15.03
N GLU A 4 20.08 -7.04 -15.26
CA GLU A 4 19.50 -6.01 -14.38
C GLU A 4 17.97 -6.08 -14.34
N ILE A 5 17.32 -6.23 -15.50
CA ILE A 5 15.87 -6.41 -15.57
C ILE A 5 15.44 -7.68 -14.82
N ARG A 6 16.19 -8.78 -14.93
CA ARG A 6 15.89 -10.02 -14.19
C ARG A 6 15.99 -9.81 -12.67
N ILE A 7 17.01 -9.09 -12.20
CA ILE A 7 17.17 -8.78 -10.77
C ILE A 7 15.99 -7.93 -10.29
N LEU A 8 15.58 -6.92 -11.07
CA LEU A 8 14.43 -6.09 -10.76
C LEU A 8 13.12 -6.90 -10.68
N THR A 9 12.86 -7.76 -11.67
CA THR A 9 11.65 -8.60 -11.71
C THR A 9 11.62 -9.60 -10.56
N VAL A 10 12.76 -10.23 -10.25
CA VAL A 10 12.86 -11.16 -9.12
C VAL A 10 12.65 -10.43 -7.80
N GLY A 11 13.23 -9.24 -7.61
CA GLY A 11 13.00 -8.42 -6.43
C GLY A 11 11.54 -8.04 -6.23
N LEU A 12 10.86 -7.63 -7.32
CA LEU A 12 9.43 -7.30 -7.30
C LEU A 12 8.57 -8.53 -6.96
N LEU A 13 8.87 -9.69 -7.54
CA LEU A 13 8.18 -10.95 -7.25
C LEU A 13 8.36 -11.36 -5.79
N ILE A 14 9.58 -11.28 -5.25
CA ILE A 14 9.85 -11.56 -3.84
C ILE A 14 9.06 -10.60 -2.96
N GLY A 15 9.05 -9.31 -3.29
CA GLY A 15 8.27 -8.30 -2.58
C GLY A 15 6.77 -8.59 -2.58
N ALA A 16 6.23 -9.07 -3.70
CA ALA A 16 4.83 -9.49 -3.79
C ALA A 16 4.55 -10.75 -2.96
N CYS A 17 5.39 -11.78 -3.06
CA CYS A 17 5.24 -13.03 -2.31
C CYS A 17 5.33 -12.84 -0.79
N THR A 18 6.12 -11.87 -0.34
CA THR A 18 6.32 -11.55 1.08
C THR A 18 5.30 -10.53 1.61
N GLY A 19 4.45 -9.98 0.75
CA GLY A 19 3.45 -8.96 1.13
C GLY A 19 4.05 -7.58 1.43
N PHE A 20 5.28 -7.32 0.96
CA PHE A 20 5.87 -5.97 0.97
C PHE A 20 5.31 -5.10 -0.14
N ILE A 21 4.96 -5.68 -1.28
CA ILE A 21 4.33 -4.96 -2.40
C ILE A 21 2.99 -5.63 -2.71
N GLY A 22 1.96 -4.82 -2.93
CA GLY A 22 0.63 -5.35 -3.24
C GLY A 22 -0.26 -4.30 -3.90
N ILE A 23 -1.53 -4.66 -4.06
CA ILE A 23 -2.57 -3.77 -4.60
C ILE A 23 -3.59 -3.53 -3.50
N ALA A 24 -3.76 -2.27 -3.12
CA ALA A 24 -4.74 -1.86 -2.13
C ALA A 24 -5.91 -1.14 -2.80
N THR A 25 -7.10 -1.27 -2.21
CA THR A 25 -8.25 -0.42 -2.49
C THR A 25 -8.51 0.45 -1.26
N ALA A 26 -8.61 1.75 -1.42
CA ALA A 26 -9.03 2.67 -0.36
C ALA A 26 -10.54 2.55 -0.13
N ILE A 27 -10.95 2.38 1.12
CA ILE A 27 -12.34 2.08 1.47
C ILE A 27 -12.99 3.29 2.14
N GLU A 28 -12.43 3.77 3.24
CA GLU A 28 -12.98 4.88 4.03
C GLU A 28 -11.93 5.45 4.99
N GLN A 29 -12.19 6.63 5.54
CA GLN A 29 -11.32 7.21 6.57
C GLN A 29 -11.42 6.40 7.86
N ALA A 30 -10.31 6.26 8.58
CA ALA A 30 -10.31 5.58 9.88
C ALA A 30 -11.16 6.36 10.90
N GLU A 31 -11.93 5.64 11.72
CA GLU A 31 -12.84 6.23 12.71
C GLU A 31 -12.09 7.02 13.80
N ASP A 32 -10.87 6.62 14.15
CA ASP A 32 -10.04 7.20 15.21
C ASP A 32 -9.12 8.34 14.75
N ASN A 33 -9.36 8.85 13.54
CA ASN A 33 -8.61 9.96 12.96
C ASN A 33 -8.66 11.20 13.84
N SER A 34 -7.47 11.69 14.22
CA SER A 34 -7.34 12.88 15.06
C SER A 34 -5.95 13.51 14.89
N PRO A 35 -5.79 14.81 15.23
CA PRO A 35 -4.48 15.45 15.21
C PRO A 35 -3.42 14.74 16.06
N SER A 36 -3.82 14.02 17.12
CA SER A 36 -2.89 13.29 18.00
C SER A 36 -2.51 11.90 17.49
N ASN A 37 -3.40 11.21 16.78
CA ASN A 37 -3.16 9.83 16.31
C ASN A 37 -2.72 9.76 14.85
N GLY A 38 -2.89 10.86 14.11
CA GLY A 38 -2.75 10.94 12.66
C GLY A 38 -4.08 10.68 11.95
N GLU A 39 -4.12 11.04 10.68
CA GLU A 39 -5.29 10.89 9.83
C GLU A 39 -4.99 9.88 8.71
N TYR A 40 -5.64 8.72 8.79
CA TYR A 40 -5.42 7.58 7.93
C TYR A 40 -6.69 7.18 7.18
N MET A 41 -6.49 6.65 5.97
CA MET A 41 -7.47 5.93 5.17
C MET A 41 -7.32 4.45 5.47
N TYR A 42 -8.43 3.78 5.78
CA TYR A 42 -8.54 2.34 5.78
C TYR A 42 -8.48 1.81 4.33
N CYS A 43 -7.56 0.90 4.08
CA CYS A 43 -7.42 0.24 2.80
C CYS A 43 -7.40 -1.28 2.98
N THR A 44 -7.74 -2.00 1.92
CA THR A 44 -7.67 -3.47 1.92
C THR A 44 -6.92 -4.04 0.73
N ASP A 45 -6.15 -5.08 0.99
CA ASP A 45 -5.55 -5.98 0.00
C ASP A 45 -5.97 -7.41 0.34
N GLN A 46 -6.88 -7.98 -0.46
CA GLN A 46 -7.41 -9.34 -0.24
C GLN A 46 -7.94 -9.57 1.19
N GLY A 47 -8.62 -8.57 1.77
CA GLY A 47 -9.16 -8.65 3.14
C GLY A 47 -8.15 -8.33 4.24
N LYS A 48 -6.87 -8.08 3.93
CA LYS A 48 -5.89 -7.60 4.91
C LYS A 48 -6.08 -6.10 5.16
N PRO A 49 -6.14 -5.65 6.43
CA PRO A 49 -6.27 -4.24 6.75
C PRO A 49 -4.94 -3.50 6.56
N LEU A 50 -4.98 -2.36 5.88
CA LEU A 50 -3.84 -1.50 5.59
C LEU A 50 -4.17 -0.04 5.88
N TRP A 51 -3.14 0.77 6.16
CA TRP A 51 -3.30 2.17 6.55
C TRP A 51 -2.34 3.08 5.77
N ILE A 52 -2.87 4.13 5.17
CA ILE A 52 -2.13 5.18 4.48
C ILE A 52 -2.67 6.54 4.89
N SER A 53 -1.91 7.63 4.76
CA SER A 53 -2.46 8.96 5.05
C SER A 53 -3.67 9.27 4.18
N ILE A 54 -4.70 9.90 4.75
CA ILE A 54 -5.87 10.37 3.98
C ILE A 54 -5.51 11.36 2.87
N TYR A 55 -4.34 12.01 2.95
CA TYR A 55 -3.89 13.01 2.00
C TYR A 55 -3.25 12.40 0.74
N ASP A 56 -2.86 11.13 0.77
CA ASP A 56 -2.15 10.46 -0.31
C ASP A 56 -3.07 9.71 -1.28
N VAL A 57 -4.34 9.53 -0.91
CA VAL A 57 -5.28 8.64 -1.58
C VAL A 57 -6.72 9.13 -1.50
N ARG A 58 -7.53 8.83 -2.51
CA ARG A 58 -8.97 9.10 -2.51
C ARG A 58 -9.78 7.84 -2.19
N GLN A 59 -10.99 8.02 -1.68
CA GLN A 59 -11.89 6.90 -1.45
C GLN A 59 -12.16 6.13 -2.76
N GLU A 60 -12.27 4.81 -2.68
CA GLU A 60 -12.44 3.87 -3.81
C GLU A 60 -11.23 3.74 -4.76
N GLU A 61 -10.15 4.47 -4.51
CA GLU A 61 -8.95 4.42 -5.34
C GLU A 61 -8.23 3.07 -5.21
N LYS A 62 -7.81 2.49 -6.35
CA LYS A 62 -6.94 1.32 -6.40
C LYS A 62 -5.52 1.72 -6.73
N PHE A 63 -4.54 1.18 -6.01
CA PHE A 63 -3.15 1.58 -6.17
C PHE A 63 -2.17 0.47 -5.75
N ILE A 64 -0.97 0.53 -6.31
CA ILE A 64 0.16 -0.29 -5.89
C ILE A 64 0.77 0.34 -4.64
N TYR A 65 1.05 -0.46 -3.63
CA TYR A 65 1.66 0.00 -2.38
C TYR A 65 2.99 -0.69 -2.06
N LEU A 66 3.77 -0.02 -1.21
CA LEU A 66 4.88 -0.61 -0.47
C LEU A 66 4.56 -0.58 1.03
N ARG A 67 4.66 -1.73 1.70
CA ARG A 67 4.39 -1.89 3.12
C ARG A 67 5.62 -1.60 3.96
N GLN A 68 5.43 -0.86 5.05
CA GLN A 68 6.47 -0.66 6.04
C GLN A 68 6.69 -1.96 6.84
N PRO A 69 7.95 -2.37 7.10
CA PRO A 69 8.23 -3.61 7.83
C PRO A 69 7.47 -3.69 9.17
N ASN A 70 6.90 -4.86 9.47
CA ASN A 70 6.24 -5.17 10.75
C ASN A 70 5.04 -4.29 11.14
N THR A 71 4.49 -3.51 10.21
CA THR A 71 3.28 -2.70 10.45
C THR A 71 2.28 -2.89 9.32
N ASN A 72 1.03 -2.45 9.50
CA ASN A 72 0.05 -2.39 8.40
C ASN A 72 0.08 -1.04 7.67
N LYS A 73 1.07 -0.19 7.94
CA LYS A 73 1.23 1.09 7.26
C LYS A 73 1.85 0.90 5.89
N ILE A 74 1.36 1.64 4.92
CA ILE A 74 1.79 1.54 3.53
C ILE A 74 2.08 2.92 2.95
N ILE A 75 2.82 2.93 1.84
CA ILE A 75 3.07 4.10 1.01
C ILE A 75 2.54 3.77 -0.39
N LYS A 76 1.82 4.71 -1.01
CA LYS A 76 1.37 4.58 -2.39
C LYS A 76 2.55 4.74 -3.34
N LEU A 77 2.72 3.78 -4.25
CA LEU A 77 3.73 3.83 -5.31
C LEU A 77 3.14 4.38 -6.61
N ALA A 78 1.96 3.89 -7.00
CA ALA A 78 1.29 4.29 -8.23
C ALA A 78 -0.22 4.01 -8.16
N GLU A 79 -1.03 4.95 -8.64
CA GLU A 79 -2.47 4.75 -8.85
C GLU A 79 -2.70 3.81 -10.05
N LEU A 80 -3.67 2.92 -9.93
CA LEU A 80 -4.13 2.03 -11.00
C LEU A 80 -5.40 2.66 -11.59
N LYS A 81 -5.28 3.19 -12.82
CA LYS A 81 -6.41 3.70 -13.60
C LYS A 81 -7.16 2.58 -14.30
#